data_AF-A0A8B6Y264-F1
#
_entry.id   AF-A0A8B6Y264-F1
#
_cell.length_a   1.000
_cell.length_b   1.000
_cell.length_c   1.000
_cell.angle_alpha   90.00
_cell.angle_beta   90.00
_cell.angle_gamma   90.00
#
_symmetry.space_group_name_H-M   'P 1'
#
loop_
_entity.id
_entity.type
_entity.pdbx_description
1 polymer ?
#
loop_
_entity_poly.entity_id
_entity_poly.type
_entity_poly.pdbx_seq_one_letter_code
_entity_poly.pdbx_strand_id
1 'polypeptide(L)'
;MFFSAVRSQGGFNNNPSAKQFMTTYRRLLVHHSLRNVKTGNCLAQDATGILSVTRGIVNHQECKFNDNDPNLFITNDDNTPVSIMEPSQLSEYSEEVVKYIGGFVSRKLKRSIKCKACTASLTDDNSQSLLVDQKGRGGLLCPSKDVIVICSFTEKFIRHSLPDKSKIKELKLFMKSIPYLKLTIRRQLFSKAIFQGLTNHIQELPVEDNHLVKLINLIIETYLDVRLYHVSSCATSYIQGIKIRNKLTKLVLFKNQ
;
A
#
# COMPACT_ATOMS: atom_id res chain seq x y z
N MET A 1 -13.64 -13.27 -38.22
CA MET A 1 -12.64 -13.80 -37.25
C MET A 1 -12.56 -13.03 -35.93
N PHE A 2 -12.56 -11.69 -35.91
CA PHE A 2 -12.46 -10.90 -34.67
C PHE A 2 -13.65 -11.06 -33.71
N PHE A 3 -14.88 -10.79 -34.16
CA PHE A 3 -16.07 -10.90 -33.29
C PHE A 3 -16.36 -12.34 -32.83
N SER A 4 -15.97 -13.34 -33.61
CA SER A 4 -16.02 -14.75 -33.19
C SER A 4 -15.03 -15.04 -32.05
N ALA A 5 -13.84 -14.44 -32.07
CA ALA A 5 -12.87 -14.57 -30.98
C ALA A 5 -13.31 -13.84 -29.72
N VAL A 6 -13.99 -12.69 -29.85
CA VAL A 6 -14.58 -11.98 -28.71
C VAL A 6 -15.68 -12.83 -28.06
N ARG A 7 -16.56 -13.44 -28.85
CA ARG A 7 -17.64 -14.29 -28.33
C ARG A 7 -17.14 -15.60 -27.72
N SER A 8 -16.10 -16.22 -28.30
CA SER A 8 -15.54 -17.47 -27.75
C SER A 8 -14.91 -17.30 -26.37
N GLN A 9 -14.45 -16.10 -26.01
CA GLN A 9 -13.93 -15.80 -24.67
C GLN A 9 -15.03 -15.70 -23.60
N GLY A 10 -16.30 -15.54 -24.01
CA GLY A 10 -17.47 -15.49 -23.12
C GLY A 10 -18.03 -16.87 -22.73
N GLY A 11 -17.45 -17.97 -23.24
CA GLY A 11 -17.96 -19.33 -23.01
C GLY A 11 -19.39 -19.48 -23.52
N PHE A 12 -20.35 -19.74 -22.62
CA PHE A 12 -21.78 -19.83 -22.95
C PHE A 12 -22.46 -18.46 -23.12
N ASN A 13 -21.77 -17.35 -22.78
CA ASN A 13 -22.31 -16.01 -22.97
C ASN A 13 -21.90 -15.42 -24.32
N ASN A 14 -22.77 -15.61 -25.31
CA ASN A 14 -22.57 -15.11 -26.69
C ASN A 14 -22.82 -13.59 -26.86
N ASN A 15 -23.31 -12.90 -25.81
CA ASN A 15 -23.61 -11.47 -25.83
C ASN A 15 -22.93 -10.72 -24.67
N PRO A 16 -21.64 -10.37 -24.81
CA PRO A 16 -20.88 -9.73 -23.73
C PRO A 16 -21.41 -8.31 -23.45
N SER A 17 -21.41 -7.92 -22.17
CA SER A 17 -21.64 -6.51 -21.78
C SER A 17 -20.46 -5.63 -22.22
N ALA A 18 -20.66 -4.31 -22.30
CA ALA A 18 -19.60 -3.37 -22.74
C ALA A 18 -18.29 -3.51 -21.93
N LYS A 19 -18.38 -3.78 -20.62
CA LYS A 19 -17.22 -4.03 -19.77
C LYS A 19 -16.52 -5.34 -20.13
N GLN A 20 -17.28 -6.40 -20.40
CA GLN A 20 -16.73 -7.69 -20.83
C GLN A 20 -16.06 -7.56 -22.19
N PHE A 21 -16.71 -6.89 -23.15
CA PHE A 21 -16.13 -6.59 -24.46
C PHE A 21 -14.78 -5.86 -24.33
N MET A 22 -14.72 -4.79 -23.53
CA MET A 22 -13.51 -4.02 -23.29
C MET A 22 -12.38 -4.88 -22.71
N THR A 23 -12.69 -5.76 -21.75
CA THR A 23 -11.68 -6.66 -21.17
C THR A 23 -11.21 -7.73 -22.16
N THR A 24 -12.12 -8.33 -22.93
CA THR A 24 -11.77 -9.31 -23.96
C THR A 24 -10.96 -8.67 -25.09
N TYR A 25 -11.29 -7.43 -25.46
CA TYR A 25 -10.58 -6.67 -26.48
C TYR A 25 -9.14 -6.36 -26.05
N ARG A 26 -8.94 -5.86 -24.82
CA ARG A 26 -7.59 -5.66 -24.26
C ARG A 26 -6.78 -6.96 -24.23
N ARG A 27 -7.41 -8.07 -23.86
CA ARG A 27 -6.76 -9.39 -23.86
C ARG A 27 -6.38 -9.86 -25.27
N LEU A 28 -7.22 -9.60 -26.27
CA LEU A 28 -6.96 -9.90 -27.68
C LEU A 28 -5.81 -9.08 -28.27
N LEU A 29 -5.65 -7.83 -27.83
CA LEU A 29 -4.53 -6.99 -28.24
C LEU A 29 -3.18 -7.51 -27.68
N VAL A 30 -3.16 -7.95 -26.42
CA VAL A 30 -1.95 -8.47 -25.77
C VAL A 30 -1.61 -9.90 -26.23
N HIS A 31 -2.62 -10.73 -26.50
CA HIS A 31 -2.46 -12.08 -27.02
C HIS A 31 -2.98 -12.16 -28.46
N HIS A 32 -2.13 -11.75 -29.42
CA HIS A 32 -2.50 -11.75 -30.83
C HIS A 32 -2.60 -13.16 -31.46
N SER A 33 -2.35 -14.24 -30.68
CA SER A 33 -2.45 -15.62 -31.14
C SER A 33 -3.92 -16.05 -31.28
N LEU A 34 -4.61 -15.44 -32.23
CA LEU A 34 -5.90 -15.89 -32.70
C LEU A 34 -5.72 -17.25 -33.35
N ARG A 35 -6.18 -18.30 -32.67
CA ARG A 35 -6.29 -19.63 -33.26
C ARG A 35 -7.32 -19.53 -34.37
N ASN A 36 -6.90 -19.73 -35.63
CA ASN A 36 -7.82 -19.74 -36.77
C ASN A 36 -8.88 -20.82 -36.55
N VAL A 37 -10.08 -20.38 -36.17
CA VAL A 37 -11.23 -21.26 -36.01
C VAL A 37 -11.73 -21.58 -37.42
N LYS A 38 -11.41 -22.78 -37.91
CA LYS A 38 -11.86 -23.29 -39.23
C LYS A 38 -13.40 -23.41 -39.36
N THR A 39 -14.16 -23.14 -38.30
CA THR A 39 -15.63 -23.23 -38.26
C THR A 39 -16.35 -21.88 -38.30
N GLY A 40 -15.65 -20.77 -38.60
CA GLY A 40 -16.28 -19.46 -38.74
C GLY A 40 -16.85 -19.22 -40.16
N ASN A 41 -17.96 -18.48 -40.26
CA ASN A 41 -18.57 -18.04 -41.52
C ASN A 41 -17.76 -16.93 -42.23
N CYS A 42 -16.43 -17.04 -42.28
CA CYS A 42 -15.56 -16.05 -42.92
C CYS A 42 -14.57 -16.76 -43.85
N LEU A 43 -14.51 -16.34 -45.11
CA LEU A 43 -13.48 -16.75 -46.06
C LEU A 43 -12.26 -15.82 -45.90
N ALA A 44 -11.05 -16.39 -45.97
CA ALA A 44 -9.83 -15.58 -45.97
C ALA A 44 -9.71 -14.85 -47.31
N GLN A 45 -9.45 -13.55 -47.26
CA GLN A 45 -9.36 -12.71 -48.46
C GLN A 45 -7.96 -12.76 -49.10
N ASP A 46 -6.91 -13.01 -48.30
CA ASP A 46 -5.54 -13.21 -48.76
C ASP A 46 -4.74 -14.11 -47.79
N ALA A 47 -3.55 -14.54 -48.21
CA ALA A 47 -2.64 -15.40 -47.43
C ALA A 47 -1.77 -14.59 -46.44
N THR A 48 -2.38 -13.64 -45.73
CA THR A 48 -1.68 -12.88 -44.69
C THR A 48 -1.46 -13.75 -43.45
N GLY A 49 -0.23 -14.21 -43.27
CA GLY A 49 0.18 -14.95 -42.07
C GLY A 49 0.20 -14.02 -40.86
N ILE A 50 -0.46 -14.42 -39.77
CA ILE A 50 -0.31 -13.74 -38.48
C ILE A 50 1.15 -13.94 -38.04
N LEU A 51 1.91 -12.85 -37.94
CA LEU A 51 3.30 -12.87 -37.44
C LEU A 51 3.29 -13.34 -35.99
N SER A 52 3.50 -14.64 -35.76
CA SER A 52 3.72 -15.21 -34.44
C SER A 52 5.10 -14.80 -33.97
N VAL A 53 5.18 -13.97 -32.94
CA VAL A 53 6.44 -13.77 -32.21
C VAL A 53 6.77 -15.09 -31.52
N THR A 54 7.61 -15.90 -32.16
CA THR A 54 8.14 -17.14 -31.59
C THR A 54 8.83 -16.78 -30.28
N ARG A 55 8.42 -17.39 -29.16
CA ARG A 55 9.10 -17.24 -27.87
C ARG A 55 10.49 -17.88 -27.98
N GLY A 56 11.45 -17.11 -28.51
CA GLY A 56 12.87 -17.38 -28.30
C GLY A 56 13.19 -17.13 -26.85
N ILE A 57 13.83 -18.10 -26.19
CA ILE A 57 14.39 -17.94 -24.86
C ILE A 57 15.52 -16.91 -24.98
N VAL A 58 15.24 -15.66 -24.63
CA VAL A 58 16.24 -14.61 -24.42
C VAL A 58 15.87 -13.89 -23.12
N ASN A 59 16.75 -14.02 -22.12
CA ASN A 59 16.74 -13.19 -20.93
C ASN A 59 17.09 -11.74 -21.30
N HIS A 60 16.13 -10.83 -21.29
CA HIS A 60 16.19 -9.55 -20.56
C HIS A 60 15.07 -8.57 -20.98
N GLN A 61 14.71 -7.75 -19.99
CA GLN A 61 14.01 -6.47 -20.04
C GLN A 61 12.48 -6.48 -20.11
N GLU A 62 11.88 -6.23 -18.93
CA GLU A 62 10.51 -5.77 -18.75
C GLU A 62 10.25 -4.53 -19.64
N CYS A 63 9.41 -4.71 -20.66
CA CYS A 63 8.91 -3.59 -21.44
C CYS A 63 7.92 -2.78 -20.61
N LYS A 64 8.31 -1.52 -20.40
CA LYS A 64 7.56 -0.43 -19.77
C LYS A 64 6.19 -0.26 -20.44
N PHE A 65 5.13 -0.15 -19.65
CA PHE A 65 3.87 0.41 -20.09
C PHE A 65 4.02 1.93 -20.18
N ASN A 66 3.81 2.49 -21.36
CA ASN A 66 3.47 3.90 -21.52
C ASN A 66 2.24 3.95 -22.42
N ASP A 67 1.09 4.31 -21.85
CA ASP A 67 -0.07 4.75 -22.62
C ASP A 67 -0.67 5.95 -21.89
N ASN A 68 -0.48 7.08 -22.56
CA ASN A 68 -0.93 8.41 -22.18
C ASN A 68 -2.46 8.44 -22.08
N ASP A 69 -2.96 8.66 -20.87
CA ASP A 69 -4.24 9.33 -20.64
C ASP A 69 -3.89 10.75 -20.18
N PRO A 70 -4.08 11.79 -21.01
CA PRO A 70 -3.45 13.11 -20.83
C PRO A 70 -4.09 13.97 -19.74
N ASN A 71 -4.77 13.38 -18.75
CA ASN A 71 -5.34 14.09 -17.59
C ASN A 71 -5.00 13.43 -16.25
N LEU A 72 -4.03 12.51 -16.20
CA LEU A 72 -3.51 11.95 -14.95
C LEU A 72 -2.09 12.46 -14.67
N PHE A 73 -1.99 13.70 -14.18
CA PHE A 73 -0.89 14.23 -13.37
C PHE A 73 0.50 13.60 -13.58
N ILE A 74 1.10 13.78 -14.75
CA ILE A 74 2.55 13.68 -14.93
C ILE A 74 2.98 14.81 -15.88
N THR A 75 3.36 15.95 -15.32
CA THR A 75 4.37 16.78 -15.97
C THR A 75 5.68 15.99 -15.83
N ASN A 76 6.05 15.28 -16.89
CA ASN A 76 7.40 14.76 -17.08
C ASN A 76 8.32 15.96 -17.23
N ASP A 77 8.83 16.44 -16.10
CA ASP A 77 9.99 17.31 -16.08
C ASP A 77 11.02 16.59 -15.19
N ASP A 78 12.01 15.98 -15.84
CA ASP A 78 13.16 15.30 -15.23
C ASP A 78 14.05 16.27 -14.42
N ASN A 79 13.62 17.53 -14.27
CA ASN A 79 14.18 18.54 -13.37
C ASN A 79 13.25 18.92 -12.21
N THR A 80 12.13 18.23 -11.98
CA THR A 80 11.41 18.42 -10.73
C THR A 80 12.28 17.89 -9.60
N PRO A 81 12.75 18.75 -8.66
CA PRO A 81 13.35 18.24 -7.46
C PRO A 81 12.29 17.31 -6.88
N VAL A 82 12.66 16.05 -6.59
CA VAL A 82 11.94 15.31 -5.56
C VAL A 82 11.92 16.28 -4.40
N SER A 83 10.81 16.99 -4.21
CA SER A 83 10.69 17.94 -3.13
C SER A 83 11.06 17.12 -1.93
N ILE A 84 12.19 17.47 -1.31
CA ILE A 84 12.55 16.97 0.00
C ILE A 84 11.47 17.63 0.86
N MET A 85 10.30 17.01 0.84
CA MET A 85 9.12 17.51 1.51
C MET A 85 9.50 17.43 2.97
N GLU A 86 9.86 18.56 3.57
CA GLU A 86 10.09 18.64 4.99
C GLU A 86 8.76 18.28 5.65
N PRO A 87 8.66 17.09 6.25
CA PRO A 87 7.39 16.64 6.75
C PRO A 87 7.07 17.52 7.97
N SER A 88 5.88 18.12 7.99
CA SER A 88 5.45 19.07 9.03
C SER A 88 5.77 18.54 10.43
N GLN A 89 6.23 19.43 11.32
CA GLN A 89 6.55 19.03 12.69
C GLN A 89 5.29 18.50 13.38
N LEU A 90 5.45 17.41 14.14
CA LEU A 90 4.36 16.83 14.90
C LEU A 90 4.17 17.69 16.16
N SER A 91 2.93 17.78 16.66
CA SER A 91 2.71 18.33 18.00
C SER A 91 3.23 17.36 19.05
N GLU A 92 3.63 17.87 20.22
CA GLU A 92 4.09 17.05 21.36
C GLU A 92 3.11 15.91 21.68
N TYR A 93 1.81 16.19 21.71
CA TYR A 93 0.78 15.17 21.87
C TYR A 93 0.81 14.11 20.75
N SER A 94 0.98 14.54 19.50
CA SER A 94 1.02 13.61 18.37
C SER A 94 2.27 12.74 18.41
N GLU A 95 3.40 13.27 18.86
CA GLU A 95 4.63 12.49 19.05
C GLU A 95 4.44 11.41 20.11
N GLU A 96 3.81 11.74 21.24
CA GLU A 96 3.48 10.76 22.27
C GLU A 96 2.54 9.66 21.76
N VAL A 97 1.53 10.02 20.96
CA VAL A 97 0.63 9.04 20.31
C VAL A 97 1.41 8.13 19.36
N VAL A 98 2.33 8.68 18.57
CA VAL A 98 3.17 7.90 17.65
C VAL A 98 4.03 6.91 18.42
N LYS A 99 4.65 7.32 19.53
CA LYS A 99 5.46 6.43 20.39
C LYS A 99 4.60 5.30 20.96
N TYR A 100 3.38 5.60 21.41
CA TYR A 100 2.43 4.59 21.89
C TYR A 100 2.07 3.58 20.79
N ILE A 101 1.78 4.04 19.56
CA ILE A 101 1.52 3.16 18.41
C ILE A 101 2.78 2.35 18.05
N GLY A 102 3.97 2.94 18.17
CA GLY A 102 5.25 2.26 17.99
C GLY A 102 5.38 1.02 18.88
N GLY A 103 4.97 1.12 20.15
CA GLY A 103 4.93 -0.02 21.06
C GLY A 103 4.02 -1.16 20.59
N PHE A 104 2.87 -0.83 19.99
CA PHE A 104 2.00 -1.81 19.34
C PHE A 104 2.66 -2.43 18.10
N VAL A 105 3.30 -1.62 17.26
CA VAL A 105 4.04 -2.08 16.07
C VAL A 105 5.12 -3.08 16.47
N SER A 106 5.97 -2.74 17.44
CA SER A 106 7.00 -3.66 17.96
C SER A 106 6.41 -4.95 18.51
N ARG A 107 5.28 -4.88 19.23
CA ARG A 107 4.56 -6.07 19.73
C ARG A 107 4.09 -6.99 18.61
N LYS A 108 3.50 -6.42 17.56
CA LYS A 108 2.99 -7.16 16.41
C LYS A 108 4.13 -7.83 15.65
N LEU A 109 5.21 -7.09 15.41
CA LEU A 109 6.37 -7.58 14.66
C LEU A 109 7.19 -8.63 15.40
N LYS A 110 7.30 -8.54 16.74
CA LYS A 110 7.93 -9.60 17.55
C LYS A 110 7.28 -10.97 17.39
N ARG A 111 5.99 -11.02 17.04
CA ARG A 111 5.27 -12.28 16.79
C ARG A 111 5.45 -12.80 15.37
N SER A 112 5.77 -11.94 14.40
CA SER A 112 5.90 -12.31 12.99
C SER A 112 7.34 -12.59 12.56
N ILE A 113 8.32 -11.93 13.17
CA ILE A 113 9.73 -12.04 12.79
C ILE A 113 10.40 -13.17 13.57
N LYS A 114 11.04 -14.10 12.85
CA LYS A 114 11.76 -15.25 13.45
C LYS A 114 13.18 -14.93 13.90
N CYS A 115 13.82 -13.92 13.31
CA CYS A 115 15.20 -13.56 13.58
C CYS A 115 15.33 -12.87 14.96
N LYS A 116 16.10 -13.48 15.88
CA LYS A 116 16.31 -12.98 17.25
C LYS A 116 16.93 -11.59 17.28
N ALA A 117 17.98 -11.34 16.48
CA ALA A 117 18.65 -10.04 16.40
C ALA A 117 17.68 -8.93 15.97
N CYS A 118 16.89 -9.17 14.91
CA CYS A 118 15.86 -8.22 14.46
C CYS A 118 14.78 -8.00 15.54
N THR A 119 14.31 -9.05 16.22
CA THR A 119 13.31 -8.89 17.28
C THR A 119 13.82 -8.12 18.49
N ALA A 120 15.11 -8.26 18.84
CA ALA A 120 15.74 -7.52 19.92
C ALA A 120 15.83 -6.02 19.58
N SER A 121 16.17 -5.69 18.34
CA SER A 121 16.29 -4.29 17.87
C SER A 121 14.99 -3.48 17.87
N LEU A 122 13.82 -4.13 18.00
CA LEU A 122 12.51 -3.47 17.91
C LEU A 122 12.07 -2.77 19.20
N THR A 123 12.70 -3.09 20.33
CA THR A 123 12.30 -2.58 21.65
C THR A 123 13.50 -2.10 22.43
N ASP A 124 13.26 -1.16 23.32
CA ASP A 124 14.22 -0.65 24.29
C ASP A 124 13.68 -0.92 25.70
N ASP A 125 14.57 -0.97 26.69
CA ASP A 125 14.17 -1.18 28.08
C ASP A 125 13.64 0.11 28.70
N ASN A 126 14.15 1.25 28.25
CA ASN A 126 13.71 2.56 28.73
C ASN A 126 12.55 3.11 27.89
N SER A 127 11.49 3.52 28.59
CA SER A 127 10.40 4.26 27.95
C SER A 127 10.90 5.61 27.46
N GLN A 128 10.52 5.96 26.23
CA GLN A 128 10.75 7.27 25.64
C GLN A 128 9.44 8.09 25.57
N SER A 129 8.37 7.61 26.21
CA SER A 129 7.00 8.13 26.09
C SER A 129 6.33 8.27 27.45
N LEU A 130 5.94 9.50 27.76
CA LEU A 130 5.14 9.87 28.92
C LEU A 130 3.79 9.13 28.93
N LEU A 131 3.16 8.96 27.76
CA LEU A 131 1.90 8.22 27.66
C LEU A 131 2.06 6.74 28.03
N VAL A 132 3.17 6.11 27.62
CA VAL A 132 3.46 4.73 27.98
C VAL A 132 3.71 4.61 29.47
N ASP A 133 4.40 5.58 30.09
CA ASP A 133 4.64 5.58 31.54
C ASP A 133 3.34 5.71 32.33
N GLN A 134 2.46 6.63 31.91
CA GLN A 134 1.19 6.89 32.58
C GLN A 134 0.16 5.76 32.40
N LYS A 135 0.17 5.06 31.26
CA LYS A 135 -0.82 4.01 30.93
C LYS A 135 -0.26 2.59 31.01
N GLY A 136 1.04 2.46 31.28
CA GLY A 136 1.85 1.24 31.18
C GLY A 136 1.29 0.03 31.89
N ARG A 137 0.97 0.19 33.18
CA ARG A 137 0.60 -0.89 34.12
C ARG A 137 1.49 -2.14 33.99
N GLY A 138 2.74 -1.99 33.56
CA GLY A 138 3.70 -3.08 33.30
C GLY A 138 3.46 -3.94 32.06
N GLY A 139 2.40 -3.69 31.26
CA GLY A 139 2.02 -4.54 30.11
C GLY A 139 2.28 -3.93 28.74
N LEU A 140 2.81 -2.70 28.68
CA LEU A 140 3.11 -1.99 27.44
C LEU A 140 4.57 -2.20 27.02
N LEU A 141 4.81 -2.28 25.71
CA LEU A 141 6.16 -2.47 25.16
C LEU A 141 6.72 -1.12 24.76
N CYS A 142 7.96 -0.84 25.14
CA CYS A 142 8.69 0.36 24.75
C CYS A 142 9.35 0.12 23.38
N PRO A 143 8.96 0.85 22.33
CA PRO A 143 9.62 0.74 21.03
C PRO A 143 11.04 1.29 21.07
N SER A 144 11.93 0.77 20.23
CA SER A 144 13.27 1.33 20.06
C SER A 144 13.25 2.71 19.40
N LYS A 145 14.32 3.49 19.61
CA LYS A 145 14.47 4.83 19.01
C LYS A 145 14.31 4.79 17.49
N ASP A 146 14.88 3.79 16.83
CA ASP A 146 14.76 3.58 15.39
C ASP A 146 13.31 3.35 14.95
N VAL A 147 12.55 2.53 15.70
CA VAL A 147 11.13 2.30 15.43
C VAL A 147 10.33 3.60 15.59
N ILE A 148 10.61 4.39 16.63
CA ILE A 148 9.98 5.70 16.84
C ILE A 148 10.28 6.63 15.66
N VAL A 149 11.53 6.69 15.19
CA VAL A 149 11.92 7.52 14.04
C VAL A 149 11.16 7.11 12.79
N ILE A 150 11.07 5.81 12.49
CA ILE A 150 10.32 5.31 11.32
C ILE A 150 8.84 5.64 11.43
N CYS A 151 8.22 5.39 12.60
CA CYS A 151 6.80 5.67 12.82
C CYS A 151 6.50 7.18 12.74
N SER A 152 7.31 8.02 13.36
CA SER A 152 7.16 9.49 13.30
C SER A 152 7.31 10.01 11.89
N PHE A 153 8.31 9.51 11.15
CA PHE A 153 8.50 9.88 9.76
C PHE A 153 7.32 9.48 8.89
N THR A 154 6.82 8.25 9.05
CA THR A 154 5.62 7.75 8.36
C THR A 154 4.38 8.59 8.70
N GLU A 155 4.20 8.97 9.97
CA GLU A 155 3.07 9.81 10.40
C GLU A 155 3.09 11.19 9.74
N LYS A 156 4.27 11.83 9.65
CA LYS A 156 4.37 13.14 9.02
C LYS A 156 3.97 13.08 7.54
N PHE A 157 4.36 12.01 6.84
CA PHE A 157 3.93 11.75 5.46
C PHE A 157 2.41 11.57 5.34
N ILE A 158 1.81 10.77 6.23
CA ILE A 158 0.35 10.58 6.26
C ILE A 158 -0.33 11.94 6.46
N ARG A 159 0.08 12.71 7.49
CA ARG A 159 -0.56 13.98 7.83
C ARG A 159 -0.44 15.03 6.73
N HIS A 160 0.69 15.07 6.05
CA HIS A 160 0.88 16.00 4.94
C HIS A 160 -0.02 15.65 3.75
N SER A 161 -0.16 14.36 3.43
CA SER A 161 -0.93 13.91 2.27
C SER A 161 -2.42 13.64 2.55
N LEU A 162 -2.84 13.67 3.81
CA LEU A 162 -4.20 13.33 4.21
C LEU A 162 -5.16 14.51 3.96
N PRO A 163 -6.17 14.36 3.08
CA PRO A 163 -7.17 15.40 2.86
C PRO A 163 -8.17 15.46 4.02
N ASP A 164 -8.94 16.54 4.07
CA ASP A 164 -10.01 16.70 5.06
C ASP A 164 -11.03 15.55 4.97
N LYS A 165 -11.49 15.09 6.13
CA LYS A 165 -12.43 13.97 6.28
C LYS A 165 -13.78 14.21 5.59
N SER A 166 -14.14 15.49 5.38
CA SER A 166 -15.33 15.90 4.63
C SER A 166 -15.22 15.58 3.13
N LYS A 167 -13.99 15.51 2.59
CA LYS A 167 -13.72 15.38 1.16
C LYS A 167 -13.54 13.92 0.74
N ILE A 168 -14.64 13.18 0.67
CA ILE A 168 -14.66 11.74 0.38
C ILE A 168 -13.95 11.36 -0.93
N LYS A 169 -14.08 12.18 -1.99
CA LYS A 169 -13.41 11.91 -3.28
C LYS A 169 -11.89 11.98 -3.15
N GLU A 170 -11.38 12.99 -2.45
CA GLU A 170 -9.95 13.16 -2.21
C GLU A 170 -9.42 12.05 -1.30
N LEU A 171 -10.16 11.66 -0.25
CA LEU A 171 -9.80 10.51 0.59
C LEU A 171 -9.68 9.22 -0.21
N LYS A 172 -10.59 8.96 -1.16
CA LYS A 172 -10.50 7.78 -2.04
C LYS A 172 -9.26 7.84 -2.93
N LEU A 173 -8.87 9.02 -3.40
CA LEU A 173 -7.65 9.20 -4.19
C LEU A 173 -6.40 8.98 -3.33
N PHE A 174 -6.38 9.53 -2.11
CA PHE A 174 -5.32 9.30 -1.12
C PHE A 174 -5.14 7.80 -0.81
N MET A 175 -6.23 7.05 -0.62
CA MET A 175 -6.13 5.60 -0.40
C MET A 175 -5.51 4.86 -1.59
N LYS A 176 -5.71 5.34 -2.82
CA LYS A 176 -5.07 4.78 -4.02
C LYS A 176 -3.59 5.16 -4.13
N SER A 177 -3.14 6.26 -3.53
CA SER A 177 -1.74 6.70 -3.57
C SER A 177 -0.86 6.08 -2.49
N ILE A 178 -1.42 5.32 -1.54
CA ILE A 178 -0.66 4.65 -0.46
C ILE A 178 0.53 3.81 -0.95
N PRO A 179 0.44 3.01 -2.04
CA PRO A 179 1.60 2.27 -2.53
C PRO A 179 2.76 3.18 -2.92
N TYR A 180 2.48 4.33 -3.54
CA TYR A 180 3.49 5.34 -3.88
C TYR A 180 4.05 6.00 -2.64
N LEU A 181 3.19 6.37 -1.68
CA LEU A 181 3.60 6.94 -0.39
C LEU A 181 4.61 6.04 0.32
N LYS A 182 4.33 4.73 0.37
CA LYS A 182 5.22 3.72 0.95
C LYS A 182 6.59 3.69 0.27
N LEU A 183 6.64 3.74 -1.06
CA LEU A 183 7.90 3.77 -1.80
C LEU A 183 8.71 5.04 -1.50
N THR A 184 8.05 6.20 -1.42
CA THR A 184 8.69 7.48 -1.10
C THR A 184 9.26 7.49 0.32
N ILE A 185 8.47 7.07 1.30
CA ILE A 185 8.91 6.94 2.71
C ILE A 185 10.13 6.02 2.79
N ARG A 186 10.06 4.86 2.14
CA ARG A 186 11.13 3.87 2.12
C ARG A 186 12.44 4.48 1.57
N ARG A 187 12.37 5.15 0.42
CA ARG A 187 13.56 5.77 -0.20
C ARG A 187 14.22 6.80 0.71
N GLN A 188 13.42 7.62 1.40
CA GLN A 188 13.93 8.66 2.29
C GLN A 188 14.37 8.14 3.67
N LEU A 189 13.92 6.97 4.09
CA LEU A 189 14.42 6.32 5.30
C LEU A 189 15.76 5.62 5.07
N PHE A 190 16.00 5.08 3.87
CA PHE A 190 17.29 4.46 3.55
C PHE A 190 18.45 5.45 3.46
N SER A 191 18.19 6.74 3.28
CA SER A 191 19.23 7.78 3.40
C SER A 191 19.56 8.12 4.84
N LYS A 192 18.79 7.63 5.82
CA LYS A 192 19.04 7.84 7.25
C LYS A 192 19.75 6.61 7.84
N ALA A 193 20.67 6.87 8.76
CA ALA A 193 21.38 5.81 9.47
C ALA A 193 20.50 5.23 10.59
N ILE A 194 19.61 4.30 10.23
CA ILE A 194 18.65 3.63 11.12
C ILE A 194 19.15 2.20 11.39
N PHE A 195 18.97 1.70 12.62
CA PHE A 195 19.41 0.36 13.03
C PHE A 195 20.91 0.12 12.84
N GLN A 196 21.74 1.09 13.24
CA GLN A 196 23.20 0.96 13.16
C GLN A 196 23.74 -0.26 13.93
N GLY A 197 23.07 -0.68 15.00
CA GLY A 197 23.44 -1.89 15.76
C GLY A 197 23.20 -3.21 15.01
N LEU A 198 22.51 -3.20 13.88
CA LEU A 198 22.29 -4.38 13.04
C LEU A 198 23.27 -4.47 11.85
N THR A 199 24.18 -3.50 11.66
CA THR A 199 25.11 -3.47 10.51
C THR A 199 25.93 -4.75 10.39
N ASN A 200 26.52 -5.23 11.49
CA ASN A 200 27.30 -6.46 11.52
C ASN A 200 26.43 -7.69 11.19
N HIS A 201 25.23 -7.77 11.77
CA HIS A 201 24.25 -8.83 11.50
C HIS A 201 23.81 -8.87 10.03
N ILE A 202 23.71 -7.70 9.37
CA ILE A 202 23.34 -7.61 7.94
C ILE A 202 24.48 -8.08 7.05
N GLN A 203 25.74 -7.81 7.42
CA GLN A 203 26.91 -8.21 6.66
C GLN A 203 27.15 -9.73 6.70
N GLU A 204 26.69 -10.41 7.76
CA GLU A 204 26.77 -11.87 7.91
C GLU A 204 25.71 -12.63 7.08
N LEU A 205 24.73 -11.92 6.49
CA LEU A 205 23.62 -12.53 5.76
C LEU A 205 23.83 -12.50 4.23
N PRO A 206 23.27 -13.49 3.50
CA PRO A 206 23.31 -13.45 2.04
C PRO A 206 22.52 -12.25 1.51
N VAL A 207 22.97 -11.71 0.38
CA VAL A 207 22.43 -10.47 -0.23
C VAL A 207 20.92 -10.55 -0.49
N GLU A 208 20.40 -11.74 -0.78
CA GLU A 208 18.98 -12.00 -1.03
C GLU A 208 18.10 -11.88 0.22
N ASP A 209 18.69 -12.04 1.42
CA ASP A 209 18.02 -11.94 2.71
C ASP A 209 18.44 -10.69 3.49
N ASN A 210 18.28 -9.53 2.85
CA ASN A 210 18.48 -8.24 3.52
C ASN A 210 17.39 -8.00 4.59
N HIS A 211 17.68 -8.46 5.81
CA HIS A 211 16.80 -8.34 6.96
C HIS A 211 16.48 -6.88 7.31
N LEU A 212 17.40 -5.94 7.10
CA LEU A 212 17.16 -4.52 7.37
C LEU A 212 16.05 -3.95 6.49
N VAL A 213 16.16 -4.20 5.17
CA VAL A 213 15.16 -3.76 4.20
C VAL A 213 13.80 -4.36 4.54
N LYS A 214 13.76 -5.66 4.85
CA LYS A 214 12.53 -6.36 5.27
C LYS A 214 11.97 -5.77 6.56
N LEU A 215 12.81 -5.51 7.56
CA LEU A 215 12.42 -4.96 8.86
C LEU A 215 11.81 -3.56 8.73
N ILE A 216 12.48 -2.65 8.01
CA ILE A 216 11.98 -1.29 7.76
C ILE A 216 10.64 -1.33 7.03
N ASN A 217 10.52 -2.15 5.98
CA ASN A 217 9.27 -2.29 5.24
C ASN A 217 8.13 -2.80 6.13
N LEU A 218 8.40 -3.79 6.98
CA LEU A 218 7.41 -4.34 7.91
C LEU A 218 6.95 -3.30 8.95
N ILE A 219 7.86 -2.46 9.46
CA ILE A 219 7.50 -1.37 10.38
C ILE A 219 6.61 -0.34 9.69
N ILE A 220 6.98 0.09 8.47
CA ILE A 220 6.19 1.04 7.68
C ILE A 220 4.79 0.48 7.38
N GLU A 221 4.71 -0.77 6.90
CA GLU A 221 3.44 -1.43 6.58
C GLU A 221 2.53 -1.54 7.80
N THR A 222 3.06 -2.07 8.90
CA THR A 222 2.25 -2.26 10.12
C THR A 222 1.78 -0.93 10.72
N TYR A 223 2.59 0.12 10.64
CA TYR A 223 2.17 1.45 11.07
C TYR A 223 1.11 2.05 10.14
N LEU A 224 1.31 1.95 8.82
CA LEU A 224 0.33 2.40 7.81
C LEU A 224 -1.02 1.71 8.01
N ASP A 225 -1.05 0.39 8.19
CA ASP A 225 -2.29 -0.36 8.41
C ASP A 225 -3.10 0.20 9.58
N VAL A 226 -2.44 0.43 10.73
CA VAL A 226 -3.07 0.97 11.93
C VAL A 226 -3.63 2.37 11.68
N ARG A 227 -2.84 3.23 11.03
CA ARG A 227 -3.24 4.62 10.78
C ARG A 227 -4.33 4.74 9.73
N LEU A 228 -4.24 3.98 8.64
CA LEU A 228 -5.25 3.99 7.57
C LEU A 228 -6.57 3.40 8.04
N TYR A 229 -6.53 2.38 8.91
CA TYR A 229 -7.72 1.89 9.59
C TYR A 229 -8.38 2.99 10.44
N HIS A 230 -7.60 3.71 11.25
CA HIS A 230 -8.10 4.83 12.03
C HIS A 230 -8.71 5.94 11.15
N VAL A 231 -8.01 6.34 10.07
CA VAL A 231 -8.51 7.34 9.11
C VAL A 231 -9.84 6.90 8.50
N SER A 232 -9.92 5.64 8.06
CA SER A 232 -11.13 5.07 7.48
C SER A 232 -12.28 5.02 8.50
N SER A 233 -11.98 4.67 9.75
CA SER A 233 -12.94 4.65 10.85
C SER A 233 -13.47 6.04 11.18
N CYS A 234 -12.59 7.06 11.20
CA CYS A 234 -12.98 8.46 11.39
C CYS A 234 -13.88 8.97 10.25
N ALA A 235 -13.51 8.70 8.99
CA ALA A 235 -14.32 9.07 7.82
C ALA A 235 -15.70 8.38 7.86
N THR A 236 -15.72 7.08 8.19
CA THR A 236 -16.96 6.31 8.35
C THR A 236 -17.85 6.89 9.45
N SER A 237 -17.26 7.21 10.61
CA SER A 237 -17.99 7.80 11.74
C SER A 237 -18.52 9.20 11.42
N TYR A 238 -17.78 9.98 10.62
CA TYR A 238 -18.23 11.28 10.13
C TYR A 238 -19.45 11.15 9.21
N ILE A 239 -19.42 10.20 8.26
CA ILE A 239 -20.52 9.96 7.31
C ILE A 239 -21.76 9.41 8.02
N GLN A 240 -21.59 8.48 8.96
CA GLN A 240 -22.70 7.83 9.67
C GLN A 240 -23.33 8.74 10.74
N GLY A 241 -22.68 9.84 11.11
CA GLY A 241 -23.13 10.72 12.18
C GLY A 241 -23.16 10.03 13.55
N ILE A 242 -23.89 10.62 14.50
CA ILE A 242 -24.02 10.07 15.85
C ILE A 242 -24.82 8.77 15.78
N LYS A 243 -24.18 7.65 16.13
CA LYS A 243 -24.88 6.37 16.32
C LYS A 243 -25.70 6.41 17.61
N ILE A 244 -26.91 6.95 17.53
CA ILE A 244 -27.86 7.06 18.65
C ILE A 244 -28.01 5.72 19.39
N ARG A 245 -28.09 4.60 18.65
CA ARG A 245 -28.18 3.23 19.22
C ARG A 245 -26.98 2.80 20.06
N ASN A 246 -25.77 3.27 19.77
CA ASN A 246 -24.58 2.88 20.55
C ASN A 246 -24.36 3.77 21.78
N LYS A 247 -24.86 5.02 21.75
CA LYS A 247 -24.66 6.00 22.81
C LYS A 247 -25.83 6.02 23.81
N LEU A 248 -27.04 5.72 23.33
CA LEU A 248 -28.28 5.72 24.11
C LEU A 248 -28.81 4.30 24.33
N THR A 249 -27.95 3.29 24.45
CA THR A 249 -28.37 1.89 24.67
C THR A 249 -29.34 1.76 25.84
N LYS A 250 -29.10 2.49 26.94
CA LYS A 250 -30.00 2.52 28.10
C LYS A 250 -31.26 3.38 27.87
N LEU A 251 -31.16 4.53 27.20
CA LEU A 251 -32.31 5.43 26.98
C LEU A 251 -33.30 4.93 25.93
N VAL A 252 -32.85 4.13 24.96
CA VAL A 252 -33.73 3.48 23.98
C VAL A 252 -34.55 2.35 24.61
N LEU A 253 -34.03 1.68 25.64
CA LEU A 253 -34.76 0.63 26.37
C LEU A 253 -35.94 1.19 27.19
N PHE A 254 -35.81 2.40 27.75
CA PHE A 254 -36.86 3.01 28.58
C PHE A 254 -37.89 3.85 27.81
N LYS A 255 -37.75 4.00 26.48
CA LYS A 255 -38.72 4.78 25.68
C LYS A 255 -39.95 3.98 25.24
N ASN A 256 -39.95 2.66 25.45
CA ASN A 256 -41.02 1.74 25.07
C ASN A 256 -41.62 1.01 26.29
N GLN A 257 -41.52 1.59 27.50
CA GLN A 257 -42.24 1.16 28.70
C GLN A 257 -43.31 2.18 29.06
#